data_AF-A0A850TBL7-F1
#
_entry.id   AF-A0A850TBL7-F1
#
_cell.length_a   1.000
_cell.length_b   1.000
_cell.length_c   1.000
_cell.angle_alpha   90.00
_cell.angle_beta   90.00
_cell.angle_gamma   90.00
#
_symmetry.space_group_name_H-M   'P 1'
#
loop_
_entity.id
_entity.type
_entity.pdbx_description
1 polymer ?
#
loop_
_entity_poly.entity_id
_entity_poly.type
_entity_poly.pdbx_seq_one_letter_code
_entity_poly.pdbx_strand_id
1 'polypeptide(L)'
;MNIEELLDHLEKVHQWVKQNMVIPNTVQEDLFSSQRLKTVTRELEEAKREEINTNKLISTYRSTGRDVPKDIKDENSSWKGIKERLEQEKYDIEQLLSSSHEMMDNANRLKTKLNFIKNDIQKYINMMPKVQPVMGKPRATPKKLRVTLPGNEMIFDDTAVSTFLKTLQYIGLEKTASLTHITARRHPLVSTYHPNVGEIKEINGFYIQVNTSTHEKSKILKRYAEELNVNIRVEVVE
;
A
#
# COMPACT_ATOMS: atom_id res chain seq x y z
N MET A 1 14.34 3.76 -19.21
CA MET A 1 13.26 4.31 -18.38
C MET A 1 12.78 5.60 -19.04
N ASN A 2 11.54 5.68 -19.52
CA ASN A 2 11.01 6.92 -20.10
C ASN A 2 10.52 7.87 -18.97
N ILE A 3 10.20 9.12 -19.32
CA ILE A 3 9.75 10.14 -18.35
C ILE A 3 8.43 9.73 -17.65
N GLU A 4 7.52 9.08 -18.38
CA GLU A 4 6.26 8.59 -17.81
C GLU A 4 6.49 7.47 -16.79
N GLU A 5 7.45 6.56 -17.04
CA GLU A 5 7.85 5.53 -16.07
C GLU A 5 8.48 6.15 -14.82
N LEU A 6 9.22 7.24 -14.94
CA LEU A 6 9.84 7.94 -13.80
C LEU A 6 8.79 8.68 -12.96
N LEU A 7 7.80 9.30 -13.60
CA LEU A 7 6.65 9.93 -12.93
C LEU A 7 5.75 8.89 -12.25
N ASP A 8 5.47 7.77 -12.91
CA ASP A 8 4.73 6.66 -12.32
C ASP A 8 5.46 6.06 -11.12
N HIS A 9 6.79 5.93 -11.18
CA HIS A 9 7.59 5.49 -10.04
C HIS A 9 7.54 6.50 -8.88
N LEU A 10 7.65 7.80 -9.17
CA LEU A 10 7.53 8.85 -8.14
C LEU A 10 6.13 8.89 -7.52
N GLU A 11 5.07 8.70 -8.31
CA GLU A 11 3.71 8.64 -7.80
C GLU A 11 3.51 7.37 -6.97
N LYS A 12 4.05 6.22 -7.38
CA LYS A 12 4.05 4.98 -6.58
C LYS A 12 4.83 5.14 -5.29
N VAL A 13 5.98 5.80 -5.30
CA VAL A 13 6.74 6.12 -4.07
C VAL A 13 5.94 7.07 -3.19
N HIS A 14 5.29 8.09 -3.75
CA HIS A 14 4.44 9.02 -3.00
C HIS A 14 3.20 8.35 -2.40
N GLN A 15 2.55 7.45 -3.14
CA GLN A 15 1.41 6.64 -2.65
C GLN A 15 1.89 5.61 -1.62
N TRP A 16 3.04 4.97 -1.84
CA TRP A 16 3.67 4.08 -0.87
C TRP A 16 4.02 4.83 0.41
N VAL A 17 4.58 6.04 0.31
CA VAL A 17 4.81 6.93 1.46
C VAL A 17 3.47 7.26 2.13
N LYS A 18 2.41 7.64 1.41
CA LYS A 18 1.09 7.88 2.02
C LYS A 18 0.47 6.66 2.70
N GLN A 19 0.69 5.46 2.16
CA GLN A 19 0.10 4.21 2.65
C GLN A 19 0.96 3.54 3.75
N ASN A 20 2.28 3.73 3.73
CA ASN A 20 3.25 3.06 4.62
C ASN A 20 3.95 4.01 5.57
N MET A 21 4.12 5.30 5.24
CA MET A 21 4.00 6.33 6.28
C MET A 21 2.51 6.52 6.57
N VAL A 22 1.91 5.46 7.08
CA VAL A 22 0.91 5.64 8.13
C VAL A 22 1.57 6.64 9.07
N ILE A 23 0.97 7.81 9.28
CA ILE A 23 1.19 8.57 10.50
C ILE A 23 0.47 7.67 11.53
N PRO A 24 1.13 6.63 12.07
CA PRO A 24 0.45 5.48 12.65
C PRO A 24 0.06 5.91 14.04
N ASN A 25 -1.21 6.21 14.25
CA ASN A 25 -1.76 6.55 15.55
C ASN A 25 -1.10 7.73 16.30
N THR A 26 -0.04 8.38 15.79
CA THR A 26 0.69 9.42 16.54
C THR A 26 -0.19 10.62 16.88
N VAL A 27 -1.17 10.99 16.04
CA VAL A 27 -2.12 12.07 16.42
C VAL A 27 -3.04 11.63 17.56
N GLN A 28 -3.46 10.36 17.61
CA GLN A 28 -4.25 9.83 18.72
C GLN A 28 -3.37 9.63 19.97
N GLU A 29 -2.18 9.06 19.83
CA GLU A 29 -1.21 8.84 20.91
C GLU A 29 -0.68 10.15 21.49
N ASP A 30 -0.43 11.18 20.67
CA ASP A 30 -0.07 12.53 21.12
C ASP A 30 -1.26 13.19 21.84
N LEU A 31 -2.50 12.97 21.37
CA LEU A 31 -3.70 13.48 22.04
C LEU A 31 -3.91 12.79 23.40
N PHE A 32 -3.75 11.47 23.47
CA PHE A 32 -3.80 10.70 24.72
C PHE A 32 -2.66 11.10 25.66
N SER A 33 -1.44 11.26 25.16
CA SER A 33 -0.26 11.69 25.93
C SER A 33 -0.44 13.12 26.44
N SER A 34 -1.01 14.02 25.64
CA SER A 34 -1.33 15.40 26.05
C SER A 34 -2.43 15.44 27.12
N GLN A 35 -3.48 14.62 26.99
CA GLN A 35 -4.53 14.49 28.01
C GLN A 35 -3.99 13.87 29.31
N ARG A 36 -3.14 12.85 29.21
CA ARG A 36 -2.48 12.23 30.37
C ARG A 36 -1.53 13.23 31.03
N LEU A 37 -0.74 13.99 30.28
CA LEU A 37 0.15 15.02 30.82
C LEU A 37 -0.62 16.07 31.64
N LYS A 38 -1.77 16.54 31.13
CA LYS A 38 -2.65 17.47 31.88
C LYS A 38 -3.15 16.84 33.19
N THR A 39 -3.52 15.56 33.13
CA THR A 39 -4.03 14.81 34.28
C THR A 39 -2.94 14.62 35.34
N VAL A 40 -1.77 14.09 34.95
CA VAL A 40 -0.59 13.89 35.81
C VAL A 40 -0.13 15.21 36.41
N THR A 41 -0.13 16.30 35.63
CA THR A 41 0.23 17.63 36.15
C THR A 41 -0.73 18.09 37.25
N ARG A 42 -2.04 17.86 37.07
CA ARG A 42 -3.04 18.20 38.10
C ARG A 42 -2.87 17.34 39.35
N GLU A 43 -2.70 16.03 39.19
CA GLU A 43 -2.46 15.08 40.28
C GLU A 43 -1.19 15.45 41.05
N LEU A 44 -0.13 15.87 40.35
CA LEU A 44 1.13 16.30 40.95
C LEU A 44 0.96 17.58 41.78
N GLU A 45 0.21 18.56 41.28
CA GLU A 45 -0.06 19.79 42.04
C GLU A 45 -0.95 19.53 43.27
N GLU A 46 -1.87 18.58 43.19
CA GLU A 46 -2.64 18.11 44.34
C GLU A 46 -1.76 17.42 45.38
N ALA A 47 -0.92 16.46 44.96
CA ALA A 47 0.02 15.78 45.85
C ALA A 47 1.00 16.76 46.54
N LYS A 48 1.51 17.77 45.82
CA LYS A 48 2.35 18.83 46.40
C LYS A 48 1.60 19.64 47.46
N ARG A 49 0.32 19.96 47.22
CA ARG A 49 -0.50 20.69 48.20
C ARG A 49 -0.70 19.88 49.48
N GLU A 50 -1.01 18.60 49.36
CA GLU A 50 -1.19 17.73 50.52
C GLU A 50 0.12 17.48 51.28
N GLU A 51 1.24 17.31 50.58
CA GLU A 51 2.58 17.26 51.19
C GLU A 51 2.87 18.54 51.99
N ILE A 52 2.56 19.72 51.44
CA ILE A 52 2.73 21.02 52.13
C ILE A 52 1.84 21.10 53.37
N ASN A 53 0.58 20.70 53.28
CA ASN A 53 -0.37 20.71 54.40
C ASN A 53 0.10 19.77 55.52
N THR A 54 0.54 18.56 55.17
CA THR A 54 1.05 17.57 56.12
C THR A 54 2.32 18.07 56.79
N ASN A 55 3.25 18.68 56.04
CA ASN A 55 4.47 19.27 56.60
C ASN A 55 4.18 20.46 57.54
N LYS A 56 3.16 21.28 57.25
CA LYS A 56 2.69 22.35 58.16
C LYS A 56 2.11 21.78 59.46
N LEU A 57 1.38 20.67 59.37
CA LEU A 57 0.86 19.99 60.56
C LEU A 57 2.02 19.45 61.41
N ILE A 58 2.97 18.75 60.79
CA ILE A 58 4.19 18.24 61.42
C ILE A 58 4.97 19.37 62.12
N SER A 59 5.14 20.52 61.47
CA SER A 59 5.86 21.65 62.06
C SER A 59 5.12 22.25 63.26
N THR A 60 3.79 22.27 63.22
CA THR A 60 2.93 22.71 64.33
C THR A 60 3.04 21.80 65.55
N TYR A 61 3.07 20.47 65.36
CA TYR A 61 3.32 19.54 66.47
C TYR A 61 4.68 19.78 67.12
N ARG A 62 5.73 19.89 66.28
CA ARG A 62 7.11 20.14 66.74
C ARG A 62 7.25 21.46 67.50
N SER A 63 6.61 22.53 67.05
CA SER A 63 6.68 23.84 67.74
C SER A 63 5.98 23.85 69.10
N THR A 64 4.98 22.99 69.30
CA THR A 64 4.30 22.80 70.59
C THR A 64 4.99 21.80 71.52
N GLY A 65 6.14 21.24 71.14
CA GLY A 65 6.86 20.24 71.93
C GLY A 65 6.13 18.89 72.02
N ARG A 66 5.15 18.65 71.14
CA ARG A 66 4.39 17.39 71.07
C ARG A 66 5.01 16.45 70.06
N ASP A 67 4.99 15.16 70.38
CA ASP A 67 5.36 14.11 69.42
C ASP A 67 4.38 14.09 68.25
N VAL A 68 4.94 13.94 67.04
CA VAL A 68 4.15 13.84 65.81
C VAL A 68 3.52 12.44 65.74
N PRO A 69 2.19 12.34 65.62
CA PRO A 69 1.48 11.07 65.43
C PRO A 69 2.05 10.23 64.27
N LYS A 70 2.04 8.90 64.42
CA LYS A 70 2.64 7.97 63.45
C LYS A 70 1.91 8.01 62.10
N ASP A 71 0.59 8.05 62.13
CA ASP A 71 -0.30 8.21 60.98
C ASP A 71 0.06 9.44 60.13
N ILE A 72 0.36 10.59 60.74
CA ILE A 72 0.78 11.81 60.02
C ILE A 72 2.16 11.62 59.37
N LYS A 73 3.10 10.91 60.02
CA LYS A 73 4.42 10.61 59.43
C LYS A 73 4.29 9.65 58.25
N ASP A 74 3.46 8.62 58.39
CA ASP A 74 3.21 7.62 57.35
C ASP A 74 2.51 8.26 56.15
N GLU A 75 1.53 9.14 56.39
CA GLU A 75 0.85 9.94 55.36
C GLU A 75 1.82 10.87 54.61
N ASN A 76 2.70 11.59 55.31
CA ASN A 76 3.71 12.44 54.67
C ASN A 76 4.66 11.63 53.79
N SER A 77 5.07 10.43 54.24
CA SER A 77 5.92 9.54 53.45
C SER A 77 5.18 9.02 52.21
N SER A 78 3.89 8.75 52.33
CA SER A 78 3.04 8.33 51.21
C SER A 78 2.95 9.42 50.14
N TRP A 79 2.66 10.66 50.54
CA TRP A 79 2.58 11.79 49.61
C TRP A 79 3.89 12.06 48.89
N LYS A 80 5.02 11.95 49.60
CA LYS A 80 6.35 12.05 48.99
C LYS A 80 6.57 11.00 47.90
N GLY A 81 6.21 9.74 48.17
CA GLY A 81 6.33 8.66 47.18
C GLY A 81 5.39 8.83 45.97
N ILE A 82 4.16 9.31 46.20
CA ILE A 82 3.21 9.63 45.12
C ILE A 82 3.75 10.75 44.24
N LYS A 83 4.28 11.81 44.84
CA LYS A 83 4.89 12.94 44.13
C LYS A 83 6.07 12.51 43.27
N GLU A 84 7.03 11.78 43.83
CA GLU A 84 8.21 11.29 43.08
C GLU A 84 7.80 10.45 41.86
N ARG A 85 6.78 9.58 42.01
CA ARG A 85 6.23 8.80 40.89
C ARG A 85 5.58 9.67 39.82
N LEU A 86 4.79 10.66 40.20
CA LEU A 86 4.13 11.57 39.26
C LEU A 86 5.13 12.49 38.55
N GLU A 87 6.21 12.90 39.23
CA GLU A 87 7.30 13.66 38.62
C GLU A 87 8.04 12.83 37.55
N GLN A 88 8.32 11.56 37.84
CA GLN A 88 8.92 10.65 36.86
C GLN A 88 7.99 10.39 35.67
N GLU A 89 6.71 10.09 35.92
CA GLU A 89 5.73 9.86 34.85
C GLU A 89 5.57 11.10 33.97
N LYS A 90 5.54 12.30 34.56
CA LYS A 90 5.50 13.56 33.82
C LYS A 90 6.72 13.71 32.91
N TYR A 91 7.92 13.45 33.44
CA TYR A 91 9.16 13.54 32.68
C TYR A 91 9.14 12.59 31.47
N ASP A 92 8.73 11.33 31.67
CA ASP A 92 8.67 10.33 30.61
C ASP A 92 7.70 10.76 29.49
N ILE A 93 6.53 11.30 29.85
CA ILE A 93 5.55 11.81 28.87
C ILE A 93 6.11 13.02 28.09
N GLU A 94 6.82 13.94 28.76
CA GLU A 94 7.44 15.11 28.11
C GLU A 94 8.56 14.72 27.14
N GLN A 95 9.35 13.68 27.46
CA GLN A 95 10.35 13.13 26.54
C GLN A 95 9.70 12.52 25.30
N LEU A 96 8.65 11.70 25.48
CA LEU A 96 7.91 11.10 24.37
C LEU A 96 7.33 12.15 23.42
N LEU A 97 6.67 13.18 23.97
CA LEU A 97 6.12 14.28 23.18
C LEU A 97 7.21 15.03 22.41
N SER A 98 8.37 15.26 23.04
CA SER A 98 9.50 15.96 22.41
C SER A 98 10.07 15.17 21.22
N SER A 99 10.25 13.86 21.37
CA SER A 99 10.67 12.98 20.27
C SER A 99 9.64 12.94 19.12
N SER A 100 8.34 12.91 19.45
CA SER A 100 7.26 12.96 18.44
C SER A 100 7.32 14.24 17.61
N HIS A 101 7.52 15.41 18.25
CA HIS A 101 7.65 16.69 17.54
C HIS A 101 8.85 16.72 16.58
N GLU A 102 10.02 16.22 17.02
CA GLU A 102 11.20 16.16 16.15
C GLU A 102 10.98 15.27 14.91
N MET A 103 10.32 14.12 15.09
CA MET A 103 9.96 13.25 13.97
C MET A 103 9.01 13.95 13.00
N MET A 104 8.02 14.69 13.51
CA MET A 104 7.07 15.44 12.69
C MET A 104 7.76 16.55 11.87
N ASP A 105 8.70 17.28 12.48
CA ASP A 105 9.49 18.29 11.79
C ASP A 105 10.35 17.70 10.68
N ASN A 106 10.98 16.55 10.93
CA ASN A 106 11.75 15.83 9.93
C ASN A 106 10.87 15.35 8.77
N ALA A 107 9.67 14.83 9.04
CA ALA A 107 8.71 14.45 8.01
C ALA A 107 8.28 15.66 7.14
N ASN A 108 8.02 16.81 7.77
CA ASN A 108 7.67 18.04 7.06
C ASN A 108 8.82 18.56 6.18
N ARG A 109 10.06 18.47 6.66
CA ARG A 109 11.26 18.79 5.85
C ARG A 109 11.40 17.88 4.64
N LEU A 110 11.21 16.57 4.80
CA LEU A 110 11.26 15.61 3.69
C LEU A 110 10.16 15.88 2.65
N LYS A 111 8.93 16.13 3.10
CA LYS A 111 7.80 16.52 2.22
C LYS A 111 8.12 17.76 1.40
N THR A 112 8.75 18.76 2.02
CA THR A 112 9.16 20.00 1.34
C THR A 112 10.21 19.73 0.25
N LYS A 113 11.24 18.92 0.56
CA LYS A 113 12.26 18.51 -0.42
C LYS A 113 11.66 17.73 -1.58
N LEU A 114 10.72 16.83 -1.31
CA LEU A 114 10.04 16.05 -2.36
C LEU A 114 9.24 16.95 -3.30
N ASN A 115 8.52 17.94 -2.75
CA ASN A 115 7.78 18.92 -3.56
C ASN A 115 8.71 19.75 -4.45
N PHE A 116 9.88 20.12 -3.94
CA PHE A 116 10.89 20.84 -4.74
C PHE A 116 11.36 20.00 -5.94
N ILE A 117 11.73 18.74 -5.71
CA ILE A 117 12.16 17.81 -6.76
C ILE A 117 11.04 17.61 -7.80
N LYS A 118 9.80 17.44 -7.35
CA LYS A 118 8.64 17.30 -8.23
C LYS A 118 8.47 18.53 -9.15
N ASN A 119 8.59 19.73 -8.58
CA ASN A 119 8.47 20.97 -9.33
C ASN A 119 9.61 21.14 -10.34
N ASP A 120 10.83 20.80 -9.97
CA ASP A 120 11.98 20.83 -10.88
C ASP A 120 11.78 19.88 -12.06
N ILE A 121 11.40 18.62 -11.80
CA ILE A 121 11.12 17.64 -12.86
C ILE A 121 10.02 18.16 -13.78
N GLN A 122 8.92 18.69 -13.23
CA GLN A 122 7.84 19.24 -14.05
C GLN A 122 8.30 20.42 -14.91
N LYS A 123 9.15 21.29 -14.37
CA LYS A 123 9.75 22.40 -15.12
C LYS A 123 10.60 21.87 -16.27
N TYR A 124 11.45 20.87 -16.04
CA TYR A 124 12.25 20.24 -17.09
C TYR A 124 11.36 19.61 -18.17
N ILE A 125 10.30 18.89 -17.80
CA ILE A 125 9.33 18.32 -18.74
C ILE A 125 8.70 19.41 -19.62
N ASN A 126 8.31 20.53 -19.01
CA ASN A 126 7.70 21.64 -19.75
C ASN A 126 8.69 22.34 -20.70
N MET A 127 9.99 22.29 -20.39
CA MET A 127 11.07 22.85 -21.21
C MET A 127 11.54 21.89 -22.32
N MET A 128 11.19 20.61 -22.25
CA MET A 128 11.52 19.68 -23.32
C MET A 128 10.67 20.00 -24.57
N PRO A 129 11.28 20.02 -25.77
CA PRO A 129 10.52 20.19 -27.00
C PRO A 129 9.49 19.07 -27.09
N LYS A 130 8.21 19.43 -27.23
CA LYS A 130 7.15 18.45 -27.49
C LYS A 130 7.53 17.70 -28.75
N VAL A 131 7.97 16.45 -28.59
CA VAL A 131 8.21 15.56 -29.72
C VAL A 131 6.87 15.43 -30.41
N GLN A 132 6.71 16.11 -31.55
CA GLN A 132 5.56 15.87 -32.40
C GLN A 132 5.57 14.38 -32.70
N PRO A 133 4.45 13.67 -32.55
CA PRO A 133 4.41 12.27 -32.94
C PRO A 133 4.88 12.23 -34.37
N VAL A 134 6.03 11.59 -34.61
CA VAL A 134 6.44 11.25 -35.97
C VAL A 134 5.23 10.54 -36.54
N MET A 135 4.60 11.11 -37.57
CA MET A 135 3.47 10.49 -38.24
C MET A 135 3.97 9.17 -38.83
N GLY A 136 3.96 8.14 -38.00
CA GLY A 136 4.19 6.78 -38.41
C GLY A 136 3.12 6.43 -39.42
N LYS A 137 3.49 5.63 -40.42
CA LYS A 137 2.57 5.05 -41.40
C LYS A 137 1.23 4.70 -40.71
N PRO A 138 0.08 5.00 -41.35
CA PRO A 138 -1.23 4.66 -40.79
C PRO A 138 -1.19 3.22 -40.27
N ARG A 139 -1.50 3.04 -38.98
CA ARG A 139 -1.52 1.72 -38.36
C ARG A 139 -2.49 0.86 -39.16
N ALA A 140 -2.03 -0.30 -39.64
CA ALA A 140 -2.89 -1.25 -40.31
C ALA A 140 -4.12 -1.53 -39.44
N THR A 141 -5.28 -1.70 -40.07
CA THR A 141 -6.53 -2.03 -39.38
C THR A 141 -6.31 -3.26 -38.48
N PRO A 142 -6.75 -3.20 -37.22
CA PRO A 142 -6.52 -4.28 -36.27
C PRO A 142 -7.30 -5.53 -36.68
N LYS A 143 -6.57 -6.58 -37.08
CA LYS A 143 -7.15 -7.87 -37.46
C LYS A 143 -7.89 -8.53 -36.29
N LYS A 144 -9.08 -9.08 -36.56
CA LYS A 144 -9.93 -9.81 -35.62
C LYS A 144 -9.86 -11.33 -35.84
N LEU A 145 -10.39 -12.09 -34.89
CA LEU A 145 -10.56 -13.54 -35.00
C LEU A 145 -12.04 -13.87 -35.07
N ARG A 146 -12.40 -14.80 -35.93
CA ARG A 146 -13.72 -15.42 -36.01
C ARG A 146 -13.56 -16.93 -35.83
N VAL A 147 -14.33 -17.50 -34.92
CA VAL A 147 -14.33 -18.94 -34.68
C VAL A 147 -15.74 -19.49 -34.87
N THR A 148 -15.88 -20.51 -35.72
CA THR A 148 -17.12 -21.25 -35.92
C THR A 148 -17.04 -22.58 -35.18
N LEU A 149 -18.02 -22.83 -34.34
CA LEU A 149 -18.18 -24.02 -33.51
C LEU A 149 -18.98 -25.11 -34.26
N PRO A 150 -19.00 -26.36 -33.77
CA PRO A 150 -19.92 -27.39 -34.26
C PRO A 150 -21.37 -26.89 -34.17
N GLY A 151 -22.14 -27.01 -35.25
CA GLY A 151 -23.54 -26.55 -35.28
C GLY A 151 -23.72 -25.10 -35.77
N ASN A 152 -22.71 -24.50 -36.38
CA ASN A 152 -22.72 -23.14 -36.96
C ASN A 152 -22.84 -21.98 -35.94
N GLU A 153 -22.69 -22.25 -34.64
CA GLU A 153 -22.52 -21.19 -33.65
C GLU A 153 -21.19 -20.46 -33.85
N MET A 154 -21.13 -19.16 -33.54
CA MET A 154 -19.96 -18.32 -33.81
C MET A 154 -19.51 -17.55 -32.57
N ILE A 155 -18.21 -17.63 -32.28
CA ILE A 155 -17.52 -16.74 -31.33
C ILE A 155 -16.81 -15.65 -32.15
N PHE A 156 -17.30 -14.42 -32.05
CA PHE A 156 -16.75 -13.25 -32.73
C PHE A 156 -16.93 -11.99 -31.87
N ASP A 157 -15.83 -11.49 -31.31
CA ASP A 157 -15.83 -10.28 -30.47
C ASP A 157 -15.09 -9.11 -31.13
N ASP A 158 -15.20 -7.94 -30.51
CA ASP A 158 -14.53 -6.69 -30.93
C ASP A 158 -13.02 -6.79 -31.00
N THR A 159 -12.42 -7.69 -30.20
CA THR A 159 -10.97 -7.92 -30.17
C THR A 159 -10.61 -9.38 -30.39
N ALA A 160 -9.47 -9.61 -31.06
CA ALA A 160 -8.89 -10.94 -31.21
C ALA A 160 -8.58 -11.61 -29.86
N VAL A 161 -8.23 -10.82 -28.83
CA VAL A 161 -7.96 -11.33 -27.48
C VAL A 161 -9.23 -11.90 -26.85
N SER A 162 -10.36 -11.18 -26.92
CA SER A 162 -11.63 -11.66 -26.34
C SER A 162 -12.10 -12.95 -27.01
N THR A 163 -12.11 -12.99 -28.35
CA THR A 163 -12.48 -14.19 -29.10
C THR A 163 -11.58 -15.37 -28.75
N PHE A 164 -10.27 -15.14 -28.61
CA PHE A 164 -9.30 -16.16 -28.23
C PHE A 164 -9.58 -16.75 -26.85
N LEU A 165 -9.83 -15.90 -25.86
CA LEU A 165 -10.12 -16.34 -24.48
C LEU A 165 -11.43 -17.11 -24.39
N LYS A 166 -12.51 -16.62 -25.04
CA LYS A 166 -13.80 -17.32 -25.09
C LYS A 166 -13.68 -18.68 -25.79
N THR A 167 -12.88 -18.77 -26.84
CA THR A 167 -12.64 -20.05 -27.54
C THR A 167 -11.90 -21.04 -26.65
N LEU A 168 -10.89 -20.61 -25.89
CA LEU A 168 -10.19 -21.47 -24.93
C LEU A 168 -11.12 -21.93 -23.79
N GLN A 169 -12.02 -21.06 -23.31
CA GLN A 169 -13.06 -21.45 -22.36
C GLN A 169 -14.00 -22.51 -22.94
N TYR A 170 -14.43 -22.34 -24.18
CA TYR A 170 -15.29 -23.32 -24.88
C TYR A 170 -14.60 -24.68 -25.04
N ILE A 171 -13.33 -24.71 -25.43
CA ILE A 171 -12.54 -25.95 -25.54
C ILE A 171 -12.36 -26.61 -24.15
N GLY A 172 -12.27 -25.78 -23.10
CA GLY A 172 -12.13 -26.19 -21.71
C GLY A 172 -10.72 -25.89 -21.18
N LEU A 173 -10.64 -24.95 -20.23
CA LEU A 173 -9.36 -24.45 -19.71
C LEU A 173 -8.50 -25.55 -19.08
N GLU A 174 -9.11 -26.50 -18.37
CA GLU A 174 -8.43 -27.66 -17.78
C GLU A 174 -7.72 -28.51 -18.84
N LYS A 175 -8.42 -28.82 -19.95
CA LYS A 175 -7.87 -29.60 -21.05
C LYS A 175 -6.73 -28.84 -21.73
N THR A 176 -6.90 -27.53 -21.95
CA THR A 176 -5.84 -26.72 -22.55
C THR A 176 -4.62 -26.57 -21.65
N ALA A 177 -4.80 -26.48 -20.32
CA ALA A 177 -3.71 -26.41 -19.35
C ALA A 177 -2.93 -27.72 -19.24
N SER A 178 -3.56 -28.87 -19.54
CA SER A 178 -2.88 -30.17 -19.55
C SER A 178 -1.86 -30.31 -20.69
N LEU A 179 -1.99 -29.53 -21.78
CA LEU A 179 -1.07 -29.54 -22.92
C LEU A 179 0.07 -28.55 -22.73
N THR A 180 0.94 -28.83 -21.76
CA THR A 180 2.02 -27.92 -21.33
C THR A 180 3.08 -27.63 -22.40
N HIS A 181 3.16 -28.45 -23.45
CA HIS A 181 4.08 -28.26 -24.59
C HIS A 181 3.61 -27.19 -25.58
N ILE A 182 2.34 -26.78 -25.54
CA ILE A 182 1.85 -25.62 -26.30
C ILE A 182 2.28 -24.36 -25.54
N THR A 183 3.37 -23.76 -26.01
CA THR A 183 4.04 -22.66 -25.32
C THR A 183 3.95 -21.35 -26.10
N ALA A 184 3.93 -20.24 -25.36
CA ALA A 184 4.21 -18.91 -25.87
C ALA A 184 5.36 -18.30 -25.05
N ARG A 185 6.34 -17.71 -25.74
CA ARG A 185 7.54 -17.11 -25.12
C ARG A 185 8.25 -18.04 -24.12
N ARG A 186 8.35 -19.34 -24.44
CA ARG A 186 8.98 -20.40 -23.62
C ARG A 186 8.25 -20.79 -22.33
N HIS A 187 6.98 -20.40 -22.17
CA HIS A 187 6.14 -20.85 -21.06
C HIS A 187 4.85 -21.48 -21.59
N PRO A 188 4.22 -22.41 -20.85
CA PRO A 188 2.91 -22.93 -21.19
C PRO A 188 1.93 -21.78 -21.44
N LEU A 189 1.17 -21.86 -22.53
CA LEU A 189 0.25 -20.79 -22.89
C LEU A 189 -0.87 -20.63 -21.86
N VAL A 190 -1.39 -21.76 -21.36
CA VAL A 190 -2.35 -21.84 -20.26
C VAL A 190 -1.67 -22.55 -19.11
N SER A 191 -1.73 -21.97 -17.91
CA SER A 191 -1.05 -22.48 -16.72
C SER A 191 -1.88 -22.26 -15.46
N THR A 192 -1.64 -23.07 -14.42
CA THR A 192 -2.27 -22.94 -13.10
C THR A 192 -1.47 -22.09 -12.12
N TYR A 193 -0.31 -21.59 -12.55
CA TYR A 193 0.56 -20.71 -11.77
C TYR A 193 0.82 -19.43 -12.55
N HIS A 194 0.97 -18.30 -11.87
CA HIS A 194 1.18 -17.01 -12.52
C HIS A 194 2.61 -16.95 -13.11
N PRO A 195 2.80 -16.89 -14.45
CA PRO A 195 4.13 -16.72 -15.01
C PRO A 195 4.62 -15.28 -14.83
N ASN A 196 5.90 -15.05 -14.51
CA ASN A 196 6.47 -13.70 -14.39
C ASN A 196 6.84 -13.08 -15.75
N VAL A 197 6.04 -13.33 -16.80
CA VAL A 197 6.37 -12.92 -18.18
C VAL A 197 5.18 -12.42 -18.99
N GLY A 198 5.33 -11.24 -19.58
CA GLY A 198 4.40 -10.70 -20.57
C GLY A 198 3.03 -10.30 -20.02
N GLU A 199 2.09 -10.02 -20.93
CA GLU A 199 0.70 -9.73 -20.56
C GLU A 199 -0.08 -11.05 -20.41
N ILE A 200 -0.64 -11.23 -19.22
CA ILE A 200 -1.36 -12.43 -18.79
C ILE A 200 -2.78 -12.06 -18.42
N LYS A 201 -3.73 -12.92 -18.76
CA LYS A 201 -5.13 -12.84 -18.32
C LYS A 201 -5.44 -14.01 -17.41
N GLU A 202 -5.99 -13.71 -16.25
CA GLU A 202 -6.48 -14.73 -15.31
C GLU A 202 -7.98 -14.98 -15.57
N ILE A 203 -8.34 -16.25 -15.72
CA ILE A 203 -9.72 -16.71 -15.95
C ILE A 203 -9.93 -18.02 -15.20
N ASN A 204 -10.90 -18.05 -14.28
CA ASN A 204 -11.28 -19.26 -13.53
C ASN A 204 -10.07 -19.99 -12.89
N GLY A 205 -9.10 -19.25 -12.36
CA GLY A 205 -7.89 -19.80 -11.73
C GLY A 205 -6.78 -20.23 -12.72
N PHE A 206 -6.95 -19.99 -14.03
CA PHE A 206 -5.93 -20.23 -15.05
C PHE A 206 -5.32 -18.93 -15.55
N TYR A 207 -4.01 -18.94 -15.79
CA TYR A 207 -3.23 -17.85 -16.33
C TYR A 207 -2.93 -18.09 -17.81
N ILE A 208 -3.41 -17.19 -18.67
CA ILE A 208 -3.36 -17.30 -20.12
C ILE A 208 -2.49 -16.19 -20.71
N GLN A 209 -1.48 -16.55 -21.51
CA GLN A 209 -0.71 -15.56 -22.25
C GLN A 209 -1.49 -15.01 -23.44
N VAL A 210 -1.64 -13.69 -23.49
CA VAL A 210 -2.36 -13.00 -24.57
C VAL A 210 -1.47 -12.14 -25.46
N ASN A 211 -0.19 -11.97 -25.12
CA ASN A 211 0.78 -11.14 -25.86
C ASN A 211 1.38 -11.84 -27.10
N THR A 212 0.49 -12.25 -28.01
CA THR A 212 0.77 -12.89 -29.30
C THR A 212 0.05 -12.15 -30.44
N SER A 213 0.50 -12.28 -31.68
CA SER A 213 -0.22 -11.66 -32.82
C SER A 213 -1.57 -12.34 -33.07
N THR A 214 -2.51 -11.67 -33.75
CA THR A 214 -3.79 -12.28 -34.15
C THR A 214 -3.58 -13.55 -34.98
N HIS A 215 -2.58 -13.55 -35.87
CA HIS A 215 -2.25 -14.72 -36.67
C HIS A 215 -1.73 -15.88 -35.80
N GLU A 216 -0.88 -15.58 -34.82
CA GLU A 216 -0.36 -16.59 -33.91
C GLU A 216 -1.44 -17.18 -33.01
N LYS A 217 -2.37 -16.35 -32.50
CA LYS A 217 -3.57 -16.81 -31.79
C LYS A 217 -4.37 -17.81 -32.63
N SER A 218 -4.54 -17.54 -33.93
CA SER A 218 -5.27 -18.45 -34.81
C SER A 218 -4.60 -19.82 -34.95
N LYS A 219 -3.26 -19.85 -35.05
CA LYS A 219 -2.48 -21.10 -35.12
C LYS A 219 -2.58 -21.88 -33.82
N ILE A 220 -2.47 -21.18 -32.70
CA ILE A 220 -2.58 -21.77 -31.37
C ILE A 220 -3.96 -22.43 -31.18
N LEU A 221 -5.05 -21.74 -31.54
CA LEU A 221 -6.40 -22.32 -31.43
C LEU A 221 -6.57 -23.56 -32.32
N LYS A 222 -6.05 -23.52 -33.55
CA LYS A 222 -6.06 -24.70 -34.45
C LYS A 222 -5.30 -25.86 -33.86
N ARG A 223 -4.13 -25.61 -33.27
CA ARG A 223 -3.34 -26.64 -32.61
C ARG A 223 -4.07 -27.27 -31.43
N TYR A 224 -4.72 -26.48 -30.57
CA TYR A 224 -5.57 -27.02 -29.51
C TYR A 224 -6.74 -27.83 -30.06
N ALA A 225 -7.38 -27.35 -31.13
CA ALA A 225 -8.48 -28.04 -31.78
C ALA A 225 -8.05 -29.41 -32.31
N GLU A 226 -6.89 -29.48 -32.96
CA GLU A 226 -6.30 -30.72 -33.49
C GLU A 226 -5.93 -31.69 -32.35
N GLU A 227 -5.19 -31.24 -31.35
CA GLU A 227 -4.70 -32.10 -30.26
C GLU A 227 -5.81 -32.58 -29.31
N LEU A 228 -6.87 -31.77 -29.12
CA LEU A 228 -8.02 -32.12 -28.29
C LEU A 228 -9.20 -32.69 -29.09
N ASN A 229 -9.02 -32.91 -30.40
CA ASN A 229 -10.03 -33.40 -31.33
C ASN A 229 -11.36 -32.62 -31.26
N VAL A 230 -11.26 -31.28 -31.21
CA VAL A 230 -12.41 -30.36 -31.19
C VAL A 230 -12.60 -29.78 -32.59
N ASN A 231 -13.80 -29.97 -33.16
CA ASN A 231 -14.09 -29.49 -34.51
C ASN A 231 -14.46 -27.99 -34.53
N ILE A 232 -13.46 -27.10 -34.60
CA ILE A 232 -13.67 -25.66 -34.78
C ILE A 232 -12.99 -25.14 -36.05
N ARG A 233 -13.60 -24.13 -36.66
CA ARG A 233 -13.01 -23.39 -37.79
C ARG A 233 -12.56 -22.01 -37.32
N VAL A 234 -11.26 -21.72 -37.47
CA VAL A 234 -10.65 -20.46 -37.03
C VAL A 234 -10.19 -19.63 -38.22
N GLU A 235 -10.66 -18.39 -38.28
CA GLU A 235 -10.39 -17.44 -39.36
C GLU A 235 -9.89 -16.10 -38.83
N VAL A 236 -8.93 -15.51 -39.52
CA VAL A 236 -8.45 -14.15 -39.26
C VAL A 236 -9.17 -13.22 -40.22
N VAL A 237 -9.90 -12.24 -39.70
CA VAL A 237 -10.66 -11.26 -40.50
C VAL A 237 -10.08 -9.86 -40.29
N GLU A 238 -10.25 -8.98 -41.29
CA GLU A 238 -9.80 -7.58 -41.24
C GLU A 238 -10.84 -6.65 -40.64
#